data_AF-L0R9A6-F1
#
_entry.id   AF-L0R9A6-F1
#
_cell.length_a   1.000
_cell.length_b   1.000
_cell.length_c   1.000
_cell.angle_alpha   90.00
_cell.angle_beta   90.00
_cell.angle_gamma   90.00
#
_symmetry.space_group_name_H-M   'P 1'
#
loop_
_entity.id
_entity.type
_entity.pdbx_description
1 polymer ?
#
loop_
_entity_poly.entity_id
_entity_poly.type
_entity_poly.pdbx_seq_one_letter_code
_entity_poly.pdbx_strand_id
1 'polypeptide(L)' 'MAGGKELTDRFLIALFKRGKAEFLPVTYLKGEGDKVLAKGQSDKLPQILSELTEKGILEEVNGEYKLIKDPFA' A
#
# COMPACT_ATOMS: atom_id res chain seq x y z
N MET A 1 -6.24 19.15 14.19
CA MET A 1 -6.83 17.79 14.26
C MET A 1 -6.43 17.08 12.97
N ALA A 2 -5.50 16.14 13.03
CA ALA A 2 -4.97 15.50 11.84
C ALA A 2 -6.06 14.61 11.21
N GLY A 3 -6.67 15.08 10.13
CA GLY A 3 -7.55 14.28 9.28
C GLY A 3 -6.71 13.24 8.56
N GLY A 4 -6.41 12.14 9.25
CA GLY A 4 -5.71 11.01 8.66
C GLY A 4 -6.58 10.43 7.55
N LYS A 5 -5.99 10.24 6.36
CA LYS A 5 -6.72 9.67 5.22
C LYS A 5 -7.09 8.22 5.52
N GLU A 6 -8.19 7.75 4.94
CA GLU A 6 -8.53 6.34 4.97
C GLU A 6 -7.58 5.54 4.08
N LEU A 7 -7.25 4.33 4.53
CA LEU A 7 -6.46 3.42 3.71
C LEU A 7 -7.35 2.89 2.61
N THR A 8 -7.08 3.33 1.39
CA THR A 8 -7.81 2.95 0.18
C THR A 8 -6.83 2.35 -0.82
N ASP A 9 -7.33 1.52 -1.74
CA ASP A 9 -6.52 0.92 -2.82
C ASP A 9 -5.76 1.99 -3.61
N ARG A 10 -6.45 3.11 -3.88
CA ARG A 10 -5.89 4.26 -4.60
C ARG A 10 -4.74 4.93 -3.85
N PHE A 11 -4.81 4.99 -2.52
CA PHE A 11 -3.72 5.52 -1.70
C PHE A 11 -2.50 4.58 -1.71
N LEU A 12 -2.73 3.27 -1.58
CA LEU A 12 -1.68 2.26 -1.65
C LEU A 12 -0.97 2.29 -3.00
N ILE A 13 -1.72 2.34 -4.10
CA ILE A 13 -1.17 2.47 -5.45
C ILE A 13 -0.40 3.79 -5.62
N ALA A 14 -0.88 4.89 -5.05
CA ALA A 14 -0.14 6.15 -5.07
C ALA A 14 1.18 6.06 -4.30
N LEU A 15 1.26 5.29 -3.21
CA LEU A 15 2.51 5.00 -2.52
C LEU A 15 3.48 4.21 -3.40
N PHE A 16 3.01 3.18 -4.10
CA PHE A 16 3.85 2.44 -5.06
C PHE A 16 4.34 3.33 -6.21
N LYS A 17 3.46 4.17 -6.77
CA LYS A 17 3.82 5.14 -7.82
C LYS A 17 4.82 6.20 -7.35
N ARG A 18 4.76 6.58 -6.07
CA ARG A 18 5.69 7.55 -5.46
C ARG A 18 6.99 6.88 -5.01
N GLY A 19 6.94 5.60 -4.70
CA GLY A 19 8.10 4.77 -4.41
C GLY A 19 9.07 4.83 -5.58
N LYS A 20 10.34 5.13 -5.29
CA LYS A 20 11.41 5.05 -6.29
C LYS A 20 11.91 3.62 -6.52
N ALA A 21 11.46 2.69 -5.68
CA ALA A 21 11.82 1.29 -5.73
C ALA A 21 10.70 0.48 -6.39
N GLU A 22 11.11 -0.51 -7.15
CA GLU A 22 10.19 -1.38 -7.88
C GLU A 22 9.44 -2.33 -6.93
N PHE A 23 10.13 -2.78 -5.87
CA PHE A 23 9.56 -3.54 -4.76
C PHE A 23 9.61 -2.70 -3.49
N LEU A 24 8.51 -2.68 -2.74
CA LEU A 24 8.39 -1.99 -1.47
C LEU A 24 8.11 -3.00 -0.35
N PRO A 25 8.95 -3.06 0.70
CA PRO A 25 8.69 -3.93 1.84
C PRO A 25 7.46 -3.46 2.61
N VAL A 26 6.72 -4.40 3.21
CA VAL A 26 5.53 -4.10 4.03
C VAL A 26 5.83 -3.10 5.14
N THR A 27 7.03 -3.14 5.71
CA THR A 27 7.50 -2.22 6.75
C THR A 27 7.58 -0.79 6.26
N TYR A 28 8.00 -0.58 5.01
CA TYR A 28 8.02 0.74 4.38
C TYR A 28 6.60 1.24 4.12
N LEU A 29 5.74 0.38 3.55
CA LEU A 29 4.35 0.72 3.28
C LEU A 29 3.57 1.06 4.55
N LYS A 30 3.82 0.31 5.62
CA LYS A 30 3.27 0.57 6.96
C LYS A 30 3.80 1.88 7.53
N GLY A 31 5.11 2.14 7.43
CA GLY A 31 5.73 3.37 7.93
C GLY A 31 5.28 4.63 7.19
N GLU A 32 5.14 4.56 5.87
CA GLU A 32 4.57 5.66 5.08
C GLU A 32 3.08 5.80 5.36
N GLY A 33 2.34 4.68 5.43
CA GLY A 33 0.93 4.67 5.80
C GLY A 33 0.67 5.34 7.15
N ASP A 34 1.41 5.01 8.20
CA ASP A 34 1.23 5.56 9.55
C ASP A 34 1.40 7.09 9.61
N LYS A 35 2.22 7.66 8.71
CA LYS A 35 2.41 9.13 8.62
C LYS A 35 1.21 9.88 8.06
N VAL A 36 0.42 9.25 7.19
CA VAL A 36 -0.64 9.92 6.40
C VAL A 36 -2.03 9.42 6.72
N LEU A 37 -2.13 8.17 7.18
CA LEU A 37 -3.38 7.51 7.50
C LEU A 37 -3.81 7.83 8.92
N ALA A 38 -5.11 7.68 9.18
CA ALA A 38 -5.61 7.74 10.53
C ALA A 38 -5.11 6.56 11.37
N LYS A 39 -4.96 6.78 12.68
CA LYS A 39 -4.54 5.76 13.64
C LYS A 39 -5.44 4.51 13.51
N GLY A 40 -4.85 3.33 13.32
CA GLY A 40 -5.57 2.06 13.15
C GLY A 40 -5.92 1.68 11.70
N GLN A 41 -5.67 2.56 10.73
CA GLN A 41 -5.84 2.23 9.30
C GLN A 41 -4.68 1.38 8.77
N SER A 42 -3.47 1.61 9.28
CA SER A 42 -2.26 0.83 9.00
C SER A 42 -2.39 -0.65 9.35
N ASP A 43 -3.30 -1.03 10.25
CA ASP A 43 -3.57 -2.42 10.60
C ASP A 43 -4.33 -3.19 9.51
N LYS A 44 -5.05 -2.47 8.63
CA LYS A 44 -5.74 -3.04 7.46
C LYS A 44 -4.81 -3.20 6.25
N LEU A 45 -3.58 -2.70 6.35
CA LEU A 45 -2.61 -2.68 5.26
C LEU A 45 -2.22 -4.09 4.78
N PRO A 46 -1.98 -5.08 5.66
CA PRO A 46 -1.76 -6.47 5.24
C PRO A 46 -2.96 -7.04 4.48
N GLN A 47 -4.18 -6.80 4.98
CA GLN A 47 -5.40 -7.31 4.35
C GLN A 47 -5.57 -6.75 2.93
N ILE A 48 -5.40 -5.44 2.75
CA ILE A 48 -5.54 -4.80 1.44
C ILE A 48 -4.41 -5.24 0.50
N LEU A 49 -3.17 -5.37 1.00
CA LEU A 49 -2.07 -5.90 0.19
C LEU A 49 -2.36 -7.31 -0.31
N SER A 50 -2.88 -8.19 0.54
CA SER A 50 -3.32 -9.53 0.12
C SER A 50 -4.44 -9.45 -0.92
N GLU A 51 -5.49 -8.64 -0.70
CA GLU A 51 -6.58 -8.50 -1.67
C GLU A 51 -6.10 -7.98 -3.03
N LEU A 52 -5.18 -7.01 -3.05
CA LEU A 52 -4.61 -6.47 -4.28
C LEU A 52 -3.68 -7.48 -4.96
N THR A 53 -2.99 -8.33 -4.18
CA THR A 53 -2.17 -9.41 -4.71
C THR A 53 -3.06 -10.49 -5.35
N GLU A 54 -4.16 -10.88 -4.69
CA GLU A 54 -5.16 -11.82 -5.24
C GLU A 54 -5.84 -11.28 -6.51
N LYS A 55 -6.06 -9.96 -6.59
CA LYS A 55 -6.59 -9.29 -7.79
C LYS A 55 -5.56 -9.17 -8.93
N GLY A 56 -4.30 -9.57 -8.71
CA GLY A 56 -3.22 -9.42 -9.68
C GLY A 56 -2.84 -7.95 -9.94
N ILE A 57 -3.07 -7.08 -8.96
CA ILE A 57 -2.68 -5.65 -8.96
C ILE A 57 -1.27 -5.52 -8.40
N LEU A 58 -1.01 -6.23 -7.29
CA LEU A 58 0.30 -6.31 -6.66
C LEU A 58 0.92 -7.70 -6.87
N GLU A 59 2.24 -7.74 -6.84
CA GLU A 59 3.03 -8.97 -6.81
C GLU A 59 3.81 -9.00 -5.49
N GLU A 60 3.61 -10.04 -4.70
CA GLU A 60 4.38 -10.28 -3.47
C GLU A 60 5.57 -11.18 -3.77
N VAL A 61 6.78 -10.73 -3.43
CA VAL A 61 8.02 -11.49 -3.53
C VAL A 61 8.82 -11.32 -2.24
N ASN A 62 9.03 -12.41 -1.49
CA ASN A 62 9.81 -12.41 -0.24
C ASN A 62 9.35 -11.37 0.81
N GLY A 63 8.05 -11.07 0.88
CA GLY A 63 7.51 -10.06 1.81
C GLY A 63 7.65 -8.61 1.34
N GLU A 64 8.08 -8.41 0.09
CA GLU A 64 8.05 -7.14 -0.62
C GLU A 64 6.93 -7.17 -1.65
N TYR A 65 6.30 -6.01 -1.88
CA TYR A 65 5.20 -5.88 -2.82
C TYR A 65 5.62 -4.99 -3.98
N LYS A 66 5.18 -5.32 -5.19
CA LYS A 66 5.37 -4.51 -6.39
C LYS A 66 4.04 -4.24 -7.06
N LEU A 67 3.83 -3.02 -7.50
CA LEU A 67 2.68 -2.69 -8.34
C LEU A 67 2.93 -3.19 -9.77
N ILE A 68 2.21 -4.24 -10.18
CA ILE A 68 2.28 -4.82 -11.52
C ILE A 68 1.17 -4.33 -12.44
N LYS A 69 0.03 -3.93 -11.88
CA LYS A 69 -1.12 -3.43 -12.65
C LYS A 69 -1.79 -2.31 -11.89
N ASP A 70 -1.98 -1.16 -12.53
CA ASP A 70 -2.72 -0.04 -11.95
C ASP A 70 -4.16 -0.02 -12.48
N PRO A 71 -5.17 -0.43 -11.68
CA PRO A 71 -6.58 -0.33 -12.06
C PRO A 71 -7.12 1.10 -12.10
N PHE A 72 -6.34 2.10 -11.66
CA PHE A 72 -6.75 3.51 -11.63
C PHE A 72 -5.99 4.38 -12.65
N ALA A 73 -5.19 3.79 -13.53
CA ALA A 73 -4.49 4.47 -14.62
C ALA A 73 -5.39 4.78 -15.81
#